data_AF-A0A6G2KEA4-F1
#
_entry.id   AF-A0A6G2KEA4-F1
#
_cell.length_a   1.000
_cell.length_b   1.000
_cell.length_c   1.000
_cell.angle_alpha   90.00
_cell.angle_beta   90.00
_cell.angle_gamma   90.00
#
_symmetry.space_group_name_H-M   'P 1'
#
loop_
_entity.id
_entity.type
_entity.pdbx_description
1 polymer ?
#
loop_
_entity_poly.entity_id
_entity_poly.type
_entity_poly.pdbx_seq_one_letter_code
_entity_poly.pdbx_strand_id
1 'polypeptide(L)'
;MKIIKSWLNAYPPASRLAFGAILGKITTGTQTGHEEILSYLPDIKLDPQNISDLFYQINRPKMSTVHPSIRINRVSKWSVPLVGTVGVTIDPAVSKATTNMQEWHICKLELDTNTPLLSDVMAGDGAYQIFRELADHGQSIAENGDIP
;
A
#
# COMPACT_ATOMS: atom_id res chain seq x y z
N MET A 1 1.63 -10.49 -15.93
CA MET A 1 0.74 -11.31 -15.06
C MET A 1 0.69 -12.81 -15.34
N LYS A 2 1.30 -13.31 -16.43
CA LYS A 2 1.36 -14.75 -16.72
C LYS A 2 1.92 -15.59 -15.56
N ILE A 3 2.93 -15.08 -14.85
CA ILE A 3 3.55 -15.74 -13.69
C ILE A 3 2.53 -15.98 -12.57
N ILE A 4 1.74 -14.97 -12.19
CA ILE A 4 0.75 -15.11 -11.13
C ILE A 4 -0.35 -16.10 -11.52
N LYS A 5 -0.81 -16.07 -12.78
CA LYS A 5 -1.79 -17.05 -13.28
C LYS A 5 -1.25 -18.48 -13.16
N SER A 6 -0.03 -18.72 -13.62
CA SER A 6 0.62 -20.03 -13.53
C SER A 6 0.81 -20.48 -12.08
N TRP A 7 1.18 -19.56 -11.18
CA TRP A 7 1.32 -19.84 -9.76
C TRP A 7 -0.01 -20.22 -9.11
N LEU A 8 -1.08 -19.45 -9.34
CA LEU A 8 -2.42 -19.76 -8.81
C LEU A 8 -3.00 -21.07 -9.34
N ASN A 9 -2.66 -21.45 -10.58
CA ASN A 9 -3.06 -22.74 -11.15
C ASN A 9 -2.31 -23.93 -10.53
N ALA A 10 -1.08 -23.72 -10.05
CA ALA A 10 -0.26 -24.76 -9.40
C ALA A 10 -0.44 -24.80 -7.88
N TYR A 11 -1.03 -23.77 -7.29
CA TYR A 11 -1.21 -23.64 -5.84
C TYR A 11 -2.50 -24.34 -5.39
N PRO A 12 -2.56 -24.89 -4.15
CA PRO A 12 -3.79 -25.43 -3.60
C PRO A 12 -4.93 -24.40 -3.60
N PRO A 13 -6.19 -24.85 -3.73
CA PRO A 13 -7.34 -23.94 -3.63
C PRO A 13 -7.29 -23.09 -2.36
N ALA A 14 -7.54 -21.79 -2.48
CA ALA A 14 -7.42 -20.83 -1.39
C ALA A 14 -8.81 -20.37 -0.91
N SER A 15 -9.04 -20.38 0.40
CA SER A 15 -10.24 -19.82 1.03
C SER A 15 -10.16 -18.30 1.23
N ARG A 16 -8.98 -17.70 1.04
CA ARG A 16 -8.77 -16.25 1.09
C ARG A 16 -7.66 -15.83 0.12
N LEU A 17 -7.91 -14.76 -0.63
CA LEU A 17 -6.90 -14.13 -1.47
C LEU A 17 -6.68 -12.69 -1.01
N ALA A 18 -5.44 -12.23 -1.11
CA ALA A 18 -5.04 -10.87 -0.80
C ALA A 18 -4.03 -10.37 -1.83
N PHE A 19 -4.16 -9.10 -2.17
CA PHE A 19 -3.14 -8.33 -2.87
C PHE A 19 -2.70 -7.20 -1.94
N GLY A 20 -1.39 -7.15 -1.69
CA GLY A 20 -0.78 -6.12 -0.86
C GLY A 20 0.36 -5.44 -1.60
N ALA A 21 0.50 -4.13 -1.39
CA ALA A 21 1.57 -3.33 -1.97
C ALA A 21 1.94 -2.18 -1.04
N ILE A 22 3.21 -1.76 -1.08
CA ILE A 22 3.69 -0.55 -0.42
C ILE A 22 4.26 0.34 -1.52
N LEU A 23 3.69 1.53 -1.65
CA LEU A 23 4.09 2.54 -2.62
C LEU A 23 4.64 3.75 -1.85
N GLY A 24 5.69 4.35 -2.39
CA GLY A 24 6.36 5.49 -1.77
C GLY A 24 6.79 6.51 -2.82
N LYS A 25 6.48 7.78 -2.56
CA LYS A 25 6.99 8.93 -3.32
C LYS A 25 7.82 9.79 -2.38
N ILE A 26 9.09 10.00 -2.72
CA ILE A 26 9.96 10.88 -1.93
C ILE A 26 9.47 12.32 -2.05
N THR A 27 9.40 13.03 -0.93
CA THR A 27 9.05 14.45 -0.85
C THR A 27 10.19 15.26 -0.24
N THR A 28 10.15 16.57 -0.44
CA THR A 28 11.17 17.51 0.07
C THR A 28 11.05 17.76 1.58
N GLY A 29 9.93 17.37 2.19
CA GLY A 29 9.67 17.51 3.63
C GLY A 29 8.32 16.93 4.03
N THR A 30 8.05 16.97 5.34
CA THR A 30 6.77 16.50 5.92
C THR A 30 5.58 17.26 5.35
N GLN A 31 5.65 18.59 5.29
CA GLN A 31 4.55 19.43 4.80
C GLN A 31 4.20 19.10 3.34
N THR A 32 5.18 19.01 2.45
CA THR A 32 4.94 18.64 1.04
C THR A 32 4.42 17.21 0.91
N GLY A 33 4.79 16.32 1.84
CA GLY A 33 4.18 14.99 1.96
C GLY A 33 2.71 15.03 2.36
N HIS A 34 2.34 15.88 3.33
CA HIS A 34 0.94 16.05 3.74
C HIS A 34 0.10 16.62 2.62
N GLU A 35 0.58 17.65 1.92
CA GLU A 35 -0.07 18.24 0.74
C GLU A 35 -0.30 17.18 -0.35
N GLU A 36 0.71 16.37 -0.64
CA GLU A 36 0.61 15.28 -1.61
C GLU A 36 -0.45 14.25 -1.19
N ILE A 37 -0.44 13.75 0.05
CA ILE A 37 -1.44 12.77 0.52
C ILE A 37 -2.86 13.35 0.49
N LEU A 38 -3.05 14.58 0.97
CA LEU A 38 -4.36 15.20 1.00
C LEU A 38 -4.95 15.37 -0.42
N SER A 39 -4.11 15.47 -1.45
CA SER A 39 -4.57 15.47 -2.85
C SER A 39 -5.22 14.14 -3.28
N TYR A 40 -4.87 13.02 -2.64
CA TYR A 40 -5.49 11.70 -2.83
C TYR A 40 -6.68 11.45 -1.88
N LEU A 41 -6.97 12.35 -0.95
CA LEU A 41 -8.02 12.19 0.06
C LEU A 41 -9.04 13.33 -0.04
N PRO A 42 -9.81 13.44 -1.14
CA PRO A 42 -10.65 14.61 -1.44
C PRO A 42 -11.73 14.90 -0.39
N ASP A 43 -12.17 13.88 0.35
CA ASP A 43 -13.17 14.00 1.42
C ASP A 43 -12.57 14.48 2.76
N ILE A 44 -11.23 14.49 2.88
CA ILE A 44 -10.52 14.88 4.11
C ILE A 44 -10.00 16.30 3.97
N LYS A 45 -10.56 17.22 4.76
CA LYS A 45 -10.16 18.64 4.77
C LYS A 45 -9.36 18.95 6.02
N LEU A 46 -8.03 18.96 5.88
CA LEU A 46 -7.09 19.36 6.92
C LEU A 46 -6.21 20.50 6.39
N ASP A 47 -5.71 21.33 7.30
CA ASP A 47 -4.70 22.34 6.97
C ASP A 47 -3.31 21.70 7.08
N PRO A 48 -2.60 21.45 5.97
CA PRO A 48 -1.29 20.79 5.99
C PRO A 48 -0.21 21.61 6.72
N GLN A 49 -0.40 22.92 6.91
CA GLN A 49 0.57 23.77 7.60
C GLN A 49 0.48 23.67 9.12
N ASN A 50 -0.64 23.17 9.64
CA ASN A 50 -0.94 23.11 11.07
C ASN A 50 -1.05 21.66 11.60
N ILE A 51 -0.48 20.69 10.88
CA ILE A 51 -0.40 19.29 11.32
C ILE A 51 1.05 18.79 11.35
N SER A 52 1.45 18.14 12.45
CA SER A 52 2.77 17.52 12.60
C SER A 52 2.81 16.12 11.99
N ASP A 53 1.71 15.39 12.12
CA ASP A 53 1.60 13.99 11.74
C ASP A 53 0.27 13.72 11.04
N LEU A 54 0.33 12.95 9.96
CA LEU A 54 -0.83 12.46 9.24
C LEU A 54 -0.77 10.93 9.15
N PHE A 55 -1.77 10.28 9.75
CA PHE A 55 -2.03 8.85 9.56
C PHE A 55 -3.50 8.66 9.23
N TYR A 56 -3.78 8.16 8.02
CA TYR A 56 -5.14 7.89 7.58
C TYR A 56 -5.24 6.43 7.14
N GLN A 57 -6.20 5.69 7.72
CA GLN A 57 -6.49 4.32 7.33
C GLN A 57 -8.00 4.16 7.14
N ILE A 58 -8.38 3.55 6.03
CA ILE A 58 -9.78 3.24 5.74
C ILE A 58 -9.91 1.87 5.09
N ASN A 59 -11.03 1.20 5.37
CA ASN A 59 -11.50 0.06 4.60
C ASN A 59 -12.79 0.47 3.90
N ARG A 60 -12.84 0.40 2.56
CA ARG A 60 -14.06 0.63 1.78
C ARG A 60 -14.53 -0.65 1.08
N PRO A 61 -15.28 -1.52 1.75
CA PRO A 61 -15.68 -2.79 1.16
C PRO A 61 -16.51 -2.61 -0.11
N LYS A 62 -16.24 -3.40 -1.15
CA LYS A 62 -16.95 -3.38 -2.43
C LYS A 62 -17.36 -4.80 -2.84
N MET A 63 -18.51 -4.93 -3.49
CA MET A 63 -18.93 -6.23 -4.04
C MET A 63 -18.03 -6.60 -5.21
N SER A 64 -17.57 -7.86 -5.23
CA SER A 64 -16.84 -8.39 -6.37
C SER A 64 -17.75 -8.43 -7.60
N THR A 65 -17.19 -7.98 -8.72
CA THR A 65 -17.78 -8.04 -10.05
C THR A 65 -17.63 -9.43 -10.68
N VAL A 66 -16.66 -10.22 -10.21
CA VAL A 66 -16.40 -11.59 -10.65
C VAL A 66 -17.25 -12.60 -9.88
N HIS A 67 -17.42 -12.40 -8.56
CA HIS A 67 -18.17 -13.30 -7.70
C HIS A 67 -19.16 -12.52 -6.80
N PRO A 68 -20.45 -12.43 -7.19
CA PRO A 68 -21.41 -11.53 -6.55
C PRO A 68 -21.66 -11.72 -5.05
N SER A 69 -21.27 -12.84 -4.45
CA SER A 69 -21.37 -13.05 -2.99
C SER A 69 -20.13 -12.62 -2.20
N ILE A 70 -19.03 -12.27 -2.87
CA ILE A 70 -17.78 -11.85 -2.22
C ILE A 70 -17.80 -10.33 -2.02
N ARG A 71 -17.63 -9.90 -0.77
CA ARG A 71 -17.41 -8.50 -0.41
C ARG A 71 -15.92 -8.26 -0.17
N ILE A 72 -15.24 -7.71 -1.16
CA ILE A 72 -13.81 -7.41 -1.10
C ILE A 72 -13.56 -6.28 -0.11
N ASN A 73 -12.60 -6.47 0.79
CA ASN A 73 -12.04 -5.39 1.60
C ASN A 73 -11.05 -4.59 0.75
N ARG A 74 -11.15 -3.26 0.80
CA ARG A 74 -10.21 -2.33 0.16
C ARG A 74 -9.58 -1.49 1.26
N VAL A 75 -8.55 -2.02 1.90
CA VAL A 75 -7.84 -1.30 2.96
C VAL A 75 -6.71 -0.49 2.34
N SER A 76 -6.66 0.79 2.66
CA SER A 76 -5.56 1.69 2.30
C SER A 76 -5.08 2.45 3.53
N LYS A 77 -3.76 2.59 3.69
CA LYS A 77 -3.14 3.41 4.72
C LYS A 77 -2.24 4.45 4.09
N TRP A 78 -2.34 5.68 4.56
CA TRP A 78 -1.64 6.83 4.04
C TRP A 78 -0.88 7.51 5.18
N SER A 79 0.41 7.75 4.99
CA SER A 79 1.26 8.41 5.99
C SER A 79 2.50 9.05 5.37
N VAL A 80 3.15 9.95 6.13
CA VAL A 80 4.43 10.59 5.73
C VAL A 80 5.56 10.21 6.68
N PRO A 81 6.09 8.97 6.63
CA PRO A 81 7.24 8.61 7.44
C PRO A 81 8.52 9.33 7.03
N LEU A 82 9.34 9.65 8.03
CA LEU A 82 10.78 9.91 7.87
C LEU A 82 11.51 8.57 7.83
N VAL A 83 12.22 8.31 6.73
CA VAL A 83 13.04 7.11 6.54
C VAL A 83 14.48 7.56 6.36
N GLY A 84 15.43 6.90 7.01
CA GLY A 84 16.83 7.25 6.88
C GLY A 84 17.75 6.05 6.93
N THR A 85 18.95 6.21 6.37
CA THR A 85 20.04 5.25 6.48
C THR A 85 21.18 5.89 7.26
N VAL A 86 21.73 5.14 8.21
CA VAL A 86 22.89 5.53 9.01
C VAL A 86 24.08 4.70 8.55
N GLY A 87 24.98 5.33 7.81
CA GLY A 87 26.27 4.75 7.44
C GLY A 87 27.31 5.05 8.52
N VAL A 88 27.99 4.04 9.04
CA VAL A 88 29.13 4.22 9.94
C VAL A 88 30.40 3.78 9.21
N THR A 89 31.31 4.72 9.02
CA THR A 89 32.65 4.44 8.49
C THR A 89 33.65 4.53 9.63
N ILE A 90 34.38 3.46 9.90
CA ILE A 90 35.43 3.42 10.92
C ILE A 90 36.76 3.56 10.19
N ASP A 91 37.53 4.61 10.50
CA ASP A 91 38.90 4.74 10.03
C ASP A 91 39.87 4.25 11.14
N PRO A 92 40.54 3.10 10.93
CA PRO A 92 41.47 2.54 11.91
C PRO A 92 42.73 3.40 12.11
N ALA A 93 43.10 4.23 11.13
CA ALA A 93 44.31 5.04 11.19
C ALA A 93 44.14 6.27 12.11
N VAL A 94 42.90 6.73 12.30
CA VAL A 94 42.59 7.91 13.13
C VAL A 94 41.72 7.60 14.35
N SER A 95 41.40 6.32 14.58
CA SER A 95 40.49 5.86 15.66
C SER A 95 39.21 6.69 15.74
N LYS A 96 38.68 7.10 14.58
CA LYS A 96 37.45 7.90 14.46
C LYS A 96 36.41 7.16 13.65
N ALA A 97 35.18 7.19 14.14
CA ALA A 97 34.02 6.80 13.36
C ALA A 97 33.37 8.06 12.78
N THR A 98 33.06 8.05 11.48
CA THR A 98 32.24 9.07 10.83
C THR A 98 30.87 8.47 10.55
N THR A 99 29.83 9.22 10.92
CA THR A 99 28.44 8.85 10.66
C THR A 99 27.90 9.71 9.53
N ASN A 100 27.41 9.07 8.47
CA ASN A 100 26.67 9.74 7.41
C ASN A 100 25.20 9.37 7.55
N MET A 101 24.36 10.37 7.79
CA MET A 101 22.91 10.20 7.80
C MET A 101 22.33 10.73 6.51
N GLN A 102 21.52 9.90 5.86
CA GLN A 102 20.69 10.31 4.74
C GLN A 102 19.23 10.07 5.13
N GLU A 103 18.40 11.10 5.04
CA GLU A 103 17.00 11.07 5.43
C GLU A 103 16.11 11.46 4.25
N TRP A 104 14.94 10.84 4.17
CA TRP A 104 13.91 11.07 3.17
C TRP A 104 12.55 11.12 3.85
N HIS A 105 11.73 12.07 3.45
CA HIS A 105 10.30 12.05 3.74
C HIS A 105 9.61 11.29 2.60
N ILE A 106 8.73 10.36 2.94
CA ILE A 106 8.06 9.52 1.93
C ILE A 106 6.56 9.68 2.09
N CYS A 107 5.86 10.15 1.07
CA CYS A 107 4.42 9.95 0.93
C CYS A 107 4.17 8.46 0.68
N LYS A 108 3.67 7.75 1.70
CA LYS A 108 3.53 6.30 1.70
C LYS A 108 2.07 5.91 1.59
N LEU A 109 1.80 4.97 0.68
CA LEU A 109 0.53 4.25 0.57
C LEU A 109 0.78 2.75 0.81
N GLU A 110 0.11 2.18 1.81
CA GLU A 110 0.00 0.73 1.99
C GLU A 110 -1.37 0.26 1.52
N LEU A 111 -1.38 -0.71 0.62
CA LEU A 111 -2.57 -1.35 0.10
C LEU A 111 -2.71 -2.75 0.70
N ASP A 112 -3.92 -3.09 1.12
CA ASP A 112 -4.34 -4.45 1.45
C ASP A 112 -5.77 -4.65 0.94
N THR A 113 -5.87 -5.09 -0.31
CA THR A 113 -7.14 -5.48 -0.92
C THR A 113 -7.30 -6.99 -0.83
N ASN A 114 -8.36 -7.48 -0.19
CA ASN A 114 -8.50 -8.91 0.08
C ASN A 114 -9.95 -9.39 0.09
N THR A 115 -10.13 -10.69 -0.14
CA THR A 115 -11.40 -11.36 0.14
C THR A 115 -11.53 -11.62 1.65
N PRO A 116 -12.76 -11.76 2.16
CA PRO A 116 -12.97 -12.39 3.45
C PRO A 116 -12.54 -13.87 3.37
N LEU A 117 -12.52 -14.53 4.52
CA LEU A 117 -12.47 -15.99 4.56
C LEU A 117 -13.76 -16.55 3.96
N LEU A 118 -13.62 -17.37 2.93
CA LEU A 118 -14.74 -18.02 2.24
C LEU A 118 -14.93 -19.45 2.75
N SER A 119 -16.18 -19.92 2.74
CA SER A 119 -16.50 -21.33 2.97
C SER A 119 -16.06 -22.21 1.79
N ASP A 120 -16.20 -21.69 0.58
CA ASP A 120 -15.79 -22.34 -0.66
C ASP A 120 -14.41 -21.86 -1.10
N VAL A 121 -13.60 -22.78 -1.61
CA VAL A 121 -12.23 -22.48 -2.06
C VAL A 121 -12.21 -21.95 -3.49
N MET A 122 -11.38 -20.94 -3.74
CA MET A 122 -11.10 -20.42 -5.07
C MET A 122 -9.92 -21.19 -5.67
N ALA A 123 -10.03 -21.62 -6.92
CA ALA A 123 -8.97 -22.32 -7.64
C ALA A 123 -8.88 -21.86 -9.10
N GLY A 124 -7.71 -22.06 -9.70
CA GLY A 124 -7.48 -21.89 -11.13
C GLY A 124 -7.88 -20.50 -11.64
N ASP A 125 -8.66 -20.47 -12.73
CA ASP A 125 -9.10 -19.23 -13.38
C ASP A 125 -9.96 -18.34 -12.47
N GLY A 126 -10.80 -18.92 -11.59
CA GLY A 126 -11.62 -18.14 -10.66
C GLY A 126 -10.77 -17.40 -9.62
N ALA A 127 -9.76 -18.08 -9.07
CA ALA A 127 -8.79 -17.45 -8.17
C ALA A 127 -8.00 -16.34 -8.89
N TYR A 128 -7.60 -16.57 -10.14
CA TYR A 128 -6.90 -15.57 -10.93
C TYR A 128 -7.75 -14.33 -11.24
N GLN A 129 -9.03 -14.51 -11.58
CA GLN A 129 -9.94 -13.40 -11.85
C GLN A 129 -10.17 -12.54 -10.59
N ILE A 130 -10.36 -13.19 -9.43
CA ILE A 130 -10.48 -12.48 -8.16
C ILE A 130 -9.18 -11.75 -7.81
N PHE A 131 -8.03 -12.42 -7.91
CA PHE A 131 -6.74 -11.76 -7.68
C PHE A 131 -6.57 -10.53 -8.58
N ARG A 132 -7.02 -10.63 -9.84
CA ARG A 132 -6.98 -9.53 -10.77
C ARG A 132 -7.80 -8.34 -10.30
N GLU A 133 -9.03 -8.59 -9.89
CA GLU A 133 -9.91 -7.56 -9.34
C GLU A 133 -9.30 -6.90 -8.08
N LEU A 134 -8.67 -7.68 -7.20
CA LEU A 134 -7.95 -7.12 -6.04
C LEU A 134 -6.83 -6.16 -6.47
N ALA A 135 -5.99 -6.58 -7.42
CA ALA A 135 -4.91 -5.74 -7.95
C ALA A 135 -5.43 -4.48 -8.65
N ASP A 136 -6.52 -4.60 -9.43
CA ASP A 136 -7.14 -3.48 -10.12
C ASP A 136 -7.73 -2.47 -9.12
N HIS A 137 -8.29 -2.93 -7.99
CA HIS A 137 -8.69 -2.05 -6.89
C HIS A 137 -7.50 -1.34 -6.24
N GLY A 138 -6.40 -2.06 -5.98
CA GLY A 138 -5.18 -1.46 -5.44
C GLY A 138 -4.62 -0.38 -6.36
N GLN A 139 -4.56 -0.64 -7.67
CA GLN A 139 -4.14 0.32 -8.68
C GLN A 139 -5.06 1.55 -8.70
N SER A 140 -6.39 1.34 -8.69
CA SER A 140 -7.35 2.44 -8.69
C SER A 140 -7.16 3.37 -7.48
N ILE A 141 -6.86 2.83 -6.29
CA ILE A 141 -6.58 3.62 -5.09
C ILE A 141 -5.27 4.38 -5.23
N ALA A 142 -4.23 3.74 -5.78
CA ALA A 142 -2.94 4.39 -5.97
C ALA A 142 -2.99 5.55 -6.98
N GLU A 143 -3.80 5.43 -8.04
CA GLU A 143 -3.92 6.43 -9.09
C GLU A 143 -4.87 7.58 -8.74
N ASN A 144 -5.99 7.25 -8.08
CA ASN A 144 -7.09 8.21 -7.89
C ASN A 144 -7.33 8.58 -6.43
N GLY A 145 -6.66 7.90 -5.49
CA GLY A 145 -6.84 8.12 -4.06
C GLY A 145 -8.03 7.37 -3.47
N ASP A 146 -8.47 7.81 -2.28
CA ASP A 146 -9.62 7.25 -1.60
C ASP A 146 -10.92 7.85 -2.14
N ILE A 147 -11.52 7.17 -3.13
CA ILE A 147 -12.81 7.53 -3.72
C ILE A 147 -13.86 6.47 -3.34
N PRO A 148 -15.08 6.87 -2.89
CA PRO A 148 -16.17 5.96 -2.54
C PRO A 148 -16.44 4.83 -3.55
#